data_AF-A0A356TDD5-F1
#
_entry.id   AF-A0A356TDD5-F1
#
_cell.length_a   1.000
_cell.length_b   1.000
_cell.length_c   1.000
_cell.angle_alpha   90.00
_cell.angle_beta   90.00
_cell.angle_gamma   90.00
#
_symmetry.space_group_name_H-M   'P 1'
#
loop_
_entity.id
_entity.type
_entity.pdbx_description
1 polymer ?
#
loop_
_entity_poly.entity_id
_entity_poly.type
_entity_poly.pdbx_seq_one_letter_code
_entity_poly.pdbx_strand_id
1 'polypeptide(L)'
;EPVPFTDTVLGVENLLVSGGLLVLIPTLCFLLAPKEGVSPIDAYVPAEEEAPEPERAATTVPERIERSPWAMLLIAIPLAAAVVVWFVDVGIGALDPNAINLLFLTLGLLLHGSLARYAAAIGEATKGAAGIVLQFPFYAGIMGVMRSTGLAREVAGWLASHASAETYGVVTFLSAGLVNLFVPSGGGQWAVQGPIAVEAARELGLPLEQVIMAVAYGDQWTNMLQPFWALPLLAITGIKARDILGYTALFLLVGGVWMAGCLLFWAW
;
A
#
# COMPACT_ATOMS: atom_id res chain seq x y z
N GLU A 1 -2.82 -14.51 21.27
CA GLU A 1 -1.50 -14.51 20.62
C GLU A 1 -1.60 -13.78 19.28
N PRO A 2 -0.51 -13.22 18.74
CA PRO A 2 -0.52 -12.64 17.40
C PRO A 2 -0.75 -13.73 16.35
N VAL A 3 -1.56 -13.43 15.34
CA VAL A 3 -1.81 -14.33 14.21
C VAL A 3 -0.56 -14.29 13.29
N PRO A 4 0.02 -15.45 12.91
CA PRO A 4 1.19 -15.48 12.04
C PRO A 4 0.96 -14.81 10.67
N PHE A 5 2.02 -14.21 10.12
CA PHE A 5 2.01 -13.67 8.75
C PHE A 5 1.74 -14.74 7.70
N THR A 6 2.14 -15.98 7.97
CA THR A 6 1.92 -17.15 7.12
C THR A 6 0.46 -17.54 7.01
N ASP A 7 -0.34 -17.20 8.01
CA ASP A 7 -1.75 -17.58 8.08
C ASP A 7 -2.64 -16.44 7.55
N THR A 8 -2.08 -15.23 7.43
CA THR A 8 -2.74 -14.04 6.89
C THR A 8 -2.21 -13.70 5.49
N VAL A 9 -1.13 -12.92 5.40
CA VAL A 9 -0.61 -12.37 4.14
C VAL A 9 -0.10 -13.47 3.20
N LEU A 10 0.54 -14.52 3.71
CA LEU A 10 0.95 -15.68 2.90
C LEU A 10 -0.04 -16.85 2.98
N GLY A 11 -1.20 -16.63 3.60
CA GLY A 11 -2.26 -17.62 3.69
C GLY A 11 -2.79 -17.97 2.30
N VAL A 12 -3.22 -19.22 2.12
CA VAL A 12 -3.69 -19.73 0.82
C VAL A 12 -4.86 -18.89 0.28
N GLU A 13 -5.75 -18.40 1.17
CA GLU A 13 -6.86 -17.54 0.78
C GLU A 13 -6.37 -16.23 0.19
N ASN A 14 -5.43 -15.55 0.85
CA ASN A 14 -4.90 -14.30 0.32
C ASN A 14 -4.12 -14.51 -0.97
N LEU A 15 -3.37 -15.62 -1.09
CA LEU A 15 -2.67 -15.95 -2.33
C LEU A 15 -3.64 -16.17 -3.50
N LEU A 16 -4.79 -16.80 -3.26
CA LEU A 16 -5.83 -16.97 -4.27
C LEU A 16 -6.54 -15.66 -4.60
N VAL A 17 -6.90 -14.87 -3.59
CA VAL A 17 -7.52 -13.55 -3.80
C VAL A 17 -6.57 -12.66 -4.62
N SER A 18 -5.33 -12.51 -4.16
CA SER A 18 -4.31 -11.69 -4.81
C SER A 18 -3.95 -12.23 -6.19
N GLY A 19 -3.74 -13.54 -6.34
CA GLY A 19 -3.46 -14.19 -7.61
C GLY A 19 -4.60 -14.02 -8.62
N GLY A 20 -5.85 -14.14 -8.16
CA GLY A 20 -7.03 -13.86 -8.97
C GLY A 20 -7.09 -12.42 -9.45
N LEU A 21 -6.83 -11.44 -8.57
CA LEU A 21 -6.77 -10.02 -8.94
C LEU A 21 -5.64 -9.71 -9.93
N LEU A 22 -4.49 -10.37 -9.79
CA LEU A 22 -3.37 -10.26 -10.73
C LEU A 22 -3.70 -10.78 -12.14
N VAL A 23 -4.72 -11.63 -12.28
CA VAL A 23 -5.21 -12.09 -13.59
C VAL A 23 -6.39 -11.24 -14.06
N LEU A 24 -7.38 -11.02 -13.18
CA LEU A 24 -8.64 -10.36 -13.51
C LEU A 24 -8.45 -8.89 -13.89
N ILE A 25 -7.67 -8.13 -13.11
CA ILE A 25 -7.50 -6.70 -13.35
C ILE A 25 -6.73 -6.45 -14.66
N PRO A 26 -5.58 -7.09 -14.94
CA PRO A 26 -4.91 -6.93 -16.22
C PRO A 26 -5.75 -7.42 -17.41
N THR A 27 -6.50 -8.51 -17.25
CA THR A 27 -7.43 -8.97 -18.29
C THR A 27 -8.51 -7.93 -18.57
N LEU A 28 -9.09 -7.33 -17.52
CA LEU A 28 -10.06 -6.26 -17.66
C LEU A 28 -9.45 -5.04 -18.36
N CYS A 29 -8.25 -4.62 -17.97
CA CYS A 29 -7.51 -3.56 -18.66
C CYS A 29 -7.33 -3.87 -20.15
N PHE A 30 -6.94 -5.11 -20.50
CA PHE A 30 -6.79 -5.55 -21.89
C PHE A 30 -8.10 -5.52 -22.66
N LEU A 31 -9.21 -5.94 -22.06
CA LEU A 31 -10.54 -5.92 -22.69
C LEU A 31 -11.09 -4.51 -22.87
N LEU A 32 -10.76 -3.59 -21.96
CA LEU A 32 -11.16 -2.19 -22.01
C LEU A 32 -10.25 -1.32 -22.88
N ALA A 33 -9.06 -1.81 -23.22
CA ALA A 33 -8.09 -1.07 -24.01
C ALA A 33 -8.69 -0.72 -25.38
N PRO A 34 -8.74 0.57 -25.75
CA PRO A 34 -9.22 0.97 -27.07
C PRO A 34 -8.32 0.37 -28.15
N LYS A 35 -8.92 -0.10 -29.26
CA LYS A 35 -8.19 -0.72 -30.37
C LYS A 35 -7.60 0.32 -31.35
N GLU A 36 -8.17 1.52 -31.35
CA GLU A 36 -7.82 2.62 -32.24
C GLU A 36 -7.61 3.89 -31.40
N GLY A 37 -6.78 4.82 -31.88
CA GLY A 37 -6.51 6.08 -31.18
C GLY A 37 -5.60 5.94 -29.94
N VAL A 38 -4.83 4.86 -29.84
CA VAL A 38 -3.86 4.65 -28.76
C VAL A 38 -2.54 5.32 -29.11
N SER A 39 -2.03 6.16 -28.21
CA SER A 39 -0.67 6.68 -28.31
C SER A 39 0.28 5.80 -27.50
N PRO A 40 1.46 5.45 -28.03
CA PRO A 40 2.44 4.68 -27.28
C PRO A 40 3.07 5.53 -26.17
N ILE A 41 3.66 4.87 -25.15
CA ILE A 41 4.10 5.56 -23.92
C ILE A 41 5.19 6.61 -24.17
N ASP A 42 6.01 6.42 -25.19
CA ASP A 42 7.03 7.34 -25.70
C ASP A 42 6.45 8.68 -26.17
N ALA A 43 5.15 8.76 -26.46
CA ALA A 43 4.48 10.05 -26.72
C ALA A 43 4.28 10.89 -25.44
N TYR A 44 4.37 10.27 -24.26
CA TYR A 44 4.15 10.91 -22.95
C TYR A 44 5.42 11.04 -22.12
N VAL A 45 6.43 10.22 -22.40
CA VAL A 45 7.75 10.35 -21.77
C VAL A 45 8.51 11.46 -22.49
N PRO A 46 9.00 12.50 -21.80
CA PRO A 46 9.86 13.50 -22.40
C PRO A 46 11.05 12.83 -23.10
N ALA A 47 11.29 13.18 -24.37
CA ALA A 47 12.28 12.51 -25.22
C ALA A 47 13.74 12.63 -24.73
N GLU A 48 13.99 13.47 -23.73
CA GLU A 48 15.28 13.66 -23.08
C GLU A 48 15.02 13.86 -21.59
N GLU A 49 15.36 12.88 -20.75
CA GLU A 49 15.90 13.24 -19.44
C GLU A 49 17.18 14.02 -19.77
N GLU A 50 17.20 15.33 -19.52
CA GLU A 50 18.44 16.09 -19.59
C GLU A 50 19.51 15.28 -18.87
N ALA A 51 20.58 14.92 -19.58
CA ALA A 51 21.68 14.19 -18.96
C ALA A 51 22.02 14.94 -17.68
N PRO A 52 22.02 14.27 -16.50
CA PRO A 52 22.10 14.95 -15.23
C PRO A 52 23.26 15.93 -15.31
N GLU A 53 22.97 17.21 -15.04
CA GLU A 53 23.98 18.26 -15.15
C GLU A 53 25.27 17.77 -14.49
N PRO A 54 26.44 17.90 -15.15
CA PRO A 54 27.68 17.39 -14.60
C PRO A 54 27.84 17.94 -13.19
N GLU A 55 27.86 17.03 -12.21
CA GLU A 55 27.92 17.39 -10.80
C GLU A 55 29.05 18.40 -10.58
N ARG A 56 28.72 19.61 -10.13
CA ARG A 56 29.73 20.64 -9.84
C ARG A 56 30.81 20.07 -8.93
N ALA A 57 32.08 20.35 -9.21
CA ALA A 57 33.17 19.86 -8.38
C ALA A 57 33.01 20.28 -6.92
N ALA A 58 33.22 19.34 -6.00
CA ALA A 58 33.10 19.58 -4.57
C ALA A 58 34.14 20.62 -4.09
N THR A 59 33.64 21.73 -3.55
CA THR A 59 34.44 22.90 -3.16
C THR A 59 34.85 22.86 -1.69
N THR A 60 34.09 22.15 -0.85
CA THR A 60 34.33 22.06 0.60
C THR A 60 34.59 20.62 1.06
N VAL A 61 35.21 20.46 2.24
CA VAL A 61 35.48 19.13 2.83
C VAL A 61 34.18 18.35 3.12
N PRO A 62 33.12 18.93 3.72
CA PRO A 62 31.85 18.23 3.91
C PRO A 62 31.25 17.71 2.60
N GLU A 63 31.26 18.54 1.56
CA GLU A 63 30.74 18.19 0.23
C GLU A 63 31.52 17.02 -0.40
N ARG A 64 32.84 16.95 -0.18
CA ARG A 64 33.67 15.82 -0.62
C ARG A 64 33.32 14.52 0.13
N ILE A 65 32.99 14.62 1.42
CA ILE A 65 32.58 13.46 2.23
C ILE A 65 31.21 12.97 1.77
N GLU A 66 30.22 13.86 1.63
CA GLU A 66 28.85 13.51 1.22
C GLU A 66 28.78 12.85 -0.17
N ARG A 67 29.66 13.27 -1.08
CA ARG A 67 29.78 12.69 -2.43
C ARG A 67 30.68 11.47 -2.49
N SER A 68 31.43 11.18 -1.42
CA SER A 68 32.28 10.01 -1.35
C SER A 68 31.45 8.73 -1.20
N PRO A 69 31.74 7.67 -1.98
CA PRO A 69 31.11 6.38 -1.77
C PRO A 69 31.45 5.80 -0.39
N TRP A 70 32.59 6.18 0.21
CA TRP A 70 32.99 5.67 1.53
C TRP A 70 32.07 6.14 2.65
N ALA A 71 31.60 7.39 2.61
CA ALA A 71 30.66 7.90 3.61
C ALA A 71 29.31 7.16 3.52
N MET A 72 28.86 6.87 2.31
CA MET A 72 27.68 6.04 2.08
C MET A 72 27.92 4.60 2.58
N LEU A 73 29.04 3.97 2.22
CA LEU A 73 29.34 2.58 2.61
C LEU A 73 29.44 2.41 4.13
N LEU A 74 29.99 3.39 4.84
CA LEU A 74 30.07 3.39 6.30
C LEU A 74 28.68 3.27 6.96
N ILE A 75 27.64 3.82 6.32
CA ILE A 75 26.25 3.75 6.79
C ILE A 75 25.54 2.53 6.22
N ALA A 76 25.67 2.28 4.92
CA ALA A 76 24.94 1.25 4.21
C ALA A 76 25.38 -0.17 4.59
N ILE A 77 26.66 -0.41 4.89
CA ILE A 77 27.15 -1.75 5.26
C ILE A 77 26.53 -2.23 6.59
N PRO A 78 26.55 -1.45 7.69
CA PRO A 78 25.85 -1.83 8.92
C PRO A 78 24.35 -2.06 8.72
N LEU A 79 23.68 -1.24 7.90
CA LEU A 79 22.26 -1.44 7.61
C LEU A 79 22.02 -2.71 6.80
N ALA A 80 22.86 -3.01 5.81
CA ALA A 80 22.79 -4.26 5.05
C ALA A 80 23.04 -5.48 5.94
N ALA A 81 24.01 -5.40 6.86
CA ALA A 81 24.22 -6.43 7.86
C ALA A 81 22.99 -6.61 8.75
N ALA A 82 22.36 -5.52 9.20
CA ALA A 82 21.13 -5.57 9.99
C ALA A 82 19.97 -6.22 9.22
N VAL A 83 19.80 -5.91 7.94
CA VAL A 83 18.82 -6.58 7.05
C VAL A 83 19.08 -8.07 6.98
N VAL A 84 20.34 -8.49 6.72
CA VAL A 84 20.71 -9.91 6.64
C VAL A 84 20.46 -10.63 7.95
N VAL A 85 20.91 -10.08 9.08
CA VAL A 85 20.69 -10.65 10.41
C VAL A 85 19.19 -10.79 10.70
N TRP A 86 18.41 -9.75 10.42
CA TRP A 86 16.97 -9.78 10.61
C TRP A 86 16.30 -10.90 9.79
N PHE A 87 16.68 -11.07 8.51
CA PHE A 87 16.16 -12.15 7.67
C PHE A 87 16.60 -13.54 8.13
N VAL A 88 17.79 -13.69 8.72
CA VAL A 88 18.28 -14.97 9.25
C VAL A 88 17.56 -15.33 10.56
N ASP A 89 17.39 -14.36 11.46
CA ASP A 89 16.86 -14.60 12.80
C ASP A 89 15.34 -14.76 12.81
N VAL A 90 14.62 -13.95 12.01
CA VAL A 90 13.15 -13.86 12.07
C VAL A 90 12.48 -14.36 10.80
N GLY A 91 13.19 -14.35 9.67
CA GLY A 91 12.67 -14.84 8.38
C GLY A 91 11.59 -13.97 7.76
N ILE A 92 11.09 -14.40 6.60
CA ILE A 92 10.06 -13.66 5.85
C ILE A 92 8.69 -13.63 6.57
N GLY A 93 8.46 -14.55 7.50
CA GLY A 93 7.21 -14.68 8.25
C GLY A 93 6.98 -13.60 9.33
N ALA A 94 7.92 -12.68 9.52
CA ALA A 94 7.77 -11.56 10.45
C ALA A 94 7.94 -10.20 9.76
N LEU A 95 7.82 -10.17 8.43
CA LEU A 95 7.99 -8.95 7.65
C LEU A 95 6.97 -7.89 8.09
N ASP A 96 7.50 -6.78 8.59
CA ASP A 96 6.72 -5.64 9.07
C ASP A 96 7.14 -4.36 8.30
N PRO A 97 6.39 -3.25 8.46
CA PRO A 97 6.74 -2.00 7.79
C PRO A 97 8.14 -1.48 8.14
N ASN A 98 8.69 -1.77 9.32
CA ASN A 98 10.02 -1.31 9.71
C ASN A 98 11.12 -2.08 8.95
N ALA A 99 10.96 -3.38 8.80
CA ALA A 99 11.85 -4.23 8.01
C ALA A 99 11.85 -3.79 6.54
N ILE A 100 10.67 -3.49 5.98
CA ILE A 100 10.54 -2.94 4.61
C ILE A 100 11.26 -1.58 4.50
N ASN A 101 11.04 -0.66 5.45
CA ASN A 101 11.70 0.64 5.45
C ASN A 101 13.23 0.52 5.54
N LEU A 102 13.73 -0.35 6.41
CA LEU A 102 15.16 -0.63 6.54
C LEU A 102 15.73 -1.20 5.23
N LEU A 103 15.03 -2.14 4.60
CA LEU A 103 15.41 -2.72 3.32
C LEU A 103 15.49 -1.64 2.23
N PHE A 104 14.45 -0.83 2.04
CA PHE A 104 14.44 0.21 1.02
C PHE A 104 15.44 1.34 1.27
N LEU A 105 15.66 1.73 2.53
CA LEU A 105 16.72 2.68 2.88
C LEU A 105 18.11 2.13 2.50
N THR A 106 18.37 0.86 2.86
CA THR A 106 19.64 0.19 2.56
C THR A 106 19.87 0.07 1.06
N LEU A 107 18.88 -0.44 0.32
CA LEU A 107 18.96 -0.57 -1.14
C LEU A 107 19.10 0.81 -1.80
N GLY A 108 18.36 1.81 -1.35
CA GLY A 108 18.44 3.18 -1.83
C GLY A 108 19.86 3.74 -1.70
N LEU A 109 20.48 3.63 -0.53
CA LEU A 109 21.84 4.09 -0.29
C LEU A 109 22.86 3.36 -1.18
N LEU A 110 22.79 2.03 -1.27
CA LEU A 110 23.71 1.21 -2.05
C LEU A 110 23.60 1.50 -3.56
N LEU A 111 22.39 1.61 -4.08
CA LEU A 111 22.14 1.79 -5.52
C LEU A 111 22.52 3.20 -6.01
N HIS A 112 22.46 4.21 -5.14
CA HIS A 112 22.78 5.61 -5.52
C HIS A 112 24.26 5.96 -5.35
N GLY A 113 25.04 5.15 -4.63
CA GLY A 113 26.52 5.26 -4.61
C GLY A 113 27.09 6.37 -3.72
N SER A 114 26.34 7.42 -3.37
CA SER A 114 26.76 8.46 -2.42
C SER A 114 25.56 9.06 -1.67
N LEU A 115 25.81 9.69 -0.52
CA LEU A 115 24.74 10.34 0.27
C LEU A 115 24.12 11.51 -0.48
N ALA A 116 24.96 12.29 -1.19
CA ALA A 116 24.51 13.41 -2.01
C ALA A 116 23.55 12.94 -3.13
N ARG A 117 23.92 11.87 -3.85
CA ARG A 117 23.08 11.32 -4.93
C ARG A 117 21.78 10.72 -4.40
N TYR A 118 21.83 10.04 -3.26
CA TYR A 118 20.62 9.51 -2.62
C TYR A 118 19.67 10.63 -2.15
N ALA A 119 20.21 11.68 -1.51
CA ALA A 119 19.41 12.83 -1.08
C ALA A 119 18.79 13.59 -2.26
N ALA A 120 19.54 13.78 -3.35
CA ALA A 120 19.01 14.38 -4.57
C ALA A 120 17.87 13.54 -5.18
N ALA A 121 18.06 12.22 -5.25
CA ALA A 121 17.03 11.31 -5.75
C ALA A 121 15.75 11.30 -4.89
N ILE A 122 15.88 11.35 -3.55
CA ILE A 122 14.72 11.52 -2.66
C ILE A 122 14.02 12.85 -2.96
N GLY A 123 14.78 13.93 -3.10
CA GLY A 123 14.23 15.26 -3.42
C GLY A 123 13.39 15.26 -4.69
N GLU A 124 13.88 14.61 -5.75
CA GLU A 124 13.15 14.47 -7.00
C GLU A 124 11.92 13.57 -6.86
N ALA A 125 12.09 12.37 -6.30
CA ALA A 125 11.00 11.41 -6.11
C ALA A 125 9.85 11.97 -5.24
N THR A 126 10.19 12.82 -4.26
CA THR A 126 9.20 13.47 -3.38
C THR A 126 8.27 14.40 -4.14
N LYS A 127 8.70 15.01 -5.26
CA LYS A 127 7.81 15.84 -6.10
C LYS A 127 6.65 15.03 -6.66
N GLY A 128 6.93 13.81 -7.14
CA GLY A 128 5.91 12.87 -7.63
C GLY A 128 4.99 12.34 -6.52
N ALA A 129 5.46 12.35 -5.26
CA ALA A 129 4.70 11.93 -4.09
C ALA A 129 4.11 13.09 -3.26
N ALA A 130 4.24 14.35 -3.70
CA ALA A 130 3.92 15.52 -2.88
C ALA A 130 2.45 15.54 -2.41
N GLY A 131 1.52 15.10 -3.27
CA GLY A 131 0.11 14.97 -2.91
C GLY A 131 -0.11 13.96 -1.77
N ILE A 132 0.61 12.83 -1.79
CA ILE A 132 0.56 11.79 -0.76
C ILE A 132 1.12 12.34 0.56
N VAL A 133 2.29 12.97 0.51
CA VAL A 133 2.96 13.58 1.68
C VAL A 133 2.05 14.60 2.36
N LEU A 134 1.32 15.41 1.59
CA LEU A 134 0.39 16.40 2.13
C LEU A 134 -0.86 15.75 2.73
N GLN A 135 -1.41 14.72 2.10
CA GLN A 135 -2.69 14.11 2.50
C GLN A 135 -2.60 13.22 3.75
N PHE A 136 -1.50 12.47 3.91
CA PHE A 136 -1.34 11.50 4.99
C PHE A 136 -1.50 12.08 6.41
N PRO A 137 -0.97 13.28 6.72
CA PRO A 137 -1.25 13.96 7.99
C PRO A 137 -2.73 14.27 8.23
N PHE A 138 -3.50 14.63 7.19
CA PHE A 138 -4.95 14.84 7.32
C PHE A 138 -5.68 13.53 7.61
N TYR A 139 -5.31 12.44 6.93
CA TYR A 139 -5.88 11.12 7.22
C TYR A 139 -5.58 10.65 8.65
N ALA A 140 -4.35 10.87 9.13
CA ALA A 140 -4.01 10.63 10.53
C ALA A 140 -4.85 11.48 11.49
N GLY A 141 -5.10 12.75 11.16
CA GLY A 141 -5.97 13.64 11.92
C GLY A 141 -7.43 13.16 11.97
N ILE A 142 -8.01 12.78 10.83
CA ILE A 142 -9.38 12.25 10.75
C ILE A 142 -9.48 10.93 11.51
N MET A 143 -8.53 10.01 11.36
CA MET A 143 -8.48 8.78 12.18
C MET A 143 -8.41 9.10 13.67
N GLY A 144 -7.64 10.11 14.06
CA GLY A 144 -7.58 10.59 15.44
C GLY A 144 -8.94 11.01 15.98
N VAL A 145 -9.72 11.77 15.19
CA VAL A 145 -11.10 12.16 15.53
C VAL A 145 -12.03 10.95 15.57
N MET A 146 -11.98 10.06 14.57
CA MET A 146 -12.82 8.86 14.54
C MET A 146 -12.57 7.94 15.74
N ARG A 147 -11.30 7.83 16.17
CA ARG A 147 -10.90 7.09 17.36
C ARG A 147 -11.35 7.77 18.65
N SER A 148 -11.15 9.09 18.78
CA SER A 148 -11.45 9.82 20.02
C SER A 148 -12.95 9.98 20.27
N THR A 149 -13.74 10.12 19.21
CA THR A 149 -15.21 10.22 19.27
C THR A 149 -15.89 8.87 19.42
N GLY A 150 -15.20 7.76 19.12
CA GLY A 150 -15.77 6.42 19.08
C GLY A 150 -16.59 6.13 17.82
N LEU A 151 -16.68 7.05 16.86
CA LEU A 151 -17.50 6.88 15.64
C LEU A 151 -17.17 5.59 14.88
N ALA A 152 -15.89 5.30 14.70
CA ALA A 152 -15.48 4.07 14.01
C ALA A 152 -15.91 2.80 14.76
N ARG A 153 -15.98 2.86 16.09
CA ARG A 153 -16.48 1.75 16.90
C ARG A 153 -17.97 1.55 16.74
N GLU A 154 -18.74 2.64 16.75
CA GLU A 154 -20.18 2.58 16.53
C GLU A 154 -20.52 2.03 15.14
N VAL A 155 -19.84 2.49 14.09
CA VAL A 155 -20.06 2.00 12.71
C VAL A 155 -19.69 0.52 12.58
N ALA A 156 -18.52 0.11 13.09
CA ALA A 156 -18.09 -1.28 13.02
C ALA A 156 -18.97 -2.21 13.88
N GLY A 157 -19.31 -1.80 15.10
CA GLY A 157 -20.17 -2.55 16.01
C GLY A 157 -21.61 -2.68 15.51
N TRP A 158 -22.16 -1.62 14.91
CA TRP A 158 -23.49 -1.65 14.29
C TRP A 158 -23.54 -2.61 13.10
N LEU A 159 -22.51 -2.61 12.24
CA LEU A 159 -22.46 -3.57 11.12
C LEU A 159 -22.28 -5.00 11.61
N ALA A 160 -21.38 -5.22 12.58
CA ALA A 160 -21.14 -6.54 13.17
C ALA A 160 -22.39 -7.12 13.86
N SER A 161 -23.24 -6.30 14.50
CA SER A 161 -24.46 -6.78 15.17
C SER A 161 -25.53 -7.30 14.21
N HIS A 162 -25.41 -7.00 12.92
CA HIS A 162 -26.31 -7.49 11.87
C HIS A 162 -25.73 -8.70 11.12
N ALA A 163 -24.51 -9.14 11.45
CA ALA A 163 -23.85 -10.25 10.78
C ALA A 163 -24.13 -11.60 11.49
N SER A 164 -24.31 -12.65 10.69
CA SER A 164 -24.19 -14.04 11.14
C SER A 164 -22.74 -14.52 10.99
N ALA A 165 -22.38 -15.65 11.62
CA ALA A 165 -21.07 -16.28 11.41
C ALA A 165 -20.71 -16.45 9.92
N GLU A 166 -21.68 -16.92 9.12
CA GLU A 166 -21.53 -17.14 7.67
C GLU A 166 -21.31 -15.84 6.86
N THR A 167 -21.82 -14.70 7.34
CA THR A 167 -21.77 -13.42 6.61
C THR A 167 -20.78 -12.42 7.21
N TYR A 168 -20.18 -12.75 8.34
CA TYR A 168 -19.32 -11.86 9.11
C TYR A 168 -18.15 -11.33 8.30
N GLY A 169 -17.49 -12.18 7.51
CA GLY A 169 -16.41 -11.78 6.61
C GLY A 169 -16.80 -10.70 5.62
N VAL A 170 -17.90 -10.90 4.90
CA VAL A 170 -18.37 -9.95 3.88
C VAL A 170 -18.85 -8.66 4.51
N VAL A 171 -19.58 -8.73 5.63
CA VAL A 171 -20.02 -7.53 6.35
C VAL A 171 -18.81 -6.73 6.85
N THR A 172 -17.79 -7.40 7.39
CA THR A 172 -16.52 -6.79 7.80
C THR A 172 -15.81 -6.13 6.62
N PHE A 173 -15.72 -6.82 5.48
CA PHE A 173 -15.17 -6.31 4.23
C PHE A 173 -15.88 -5.04 3.73
N LEU A 174 -17.21 -5.05 3.68
CA LEU A 174 -18.00 -3.89 3.27
C LEU A 174 -17.86 -2.73 4.26
N SER A 175 -17.82 -3.03 5.56
CA SER A 175 -17.58 -2.05 6.64
C SER A 175 -16.22 -1.37 6.45
N ALA A 176 -15.18 -2.17 6.23
CA ALA A 176 -13.82 -1.67 6.03
C ALA A 176 -13.70 -0.82 4.76
N GLY A 177 -14.35 -1.20 3.66
CA GLY A 177 -14.41 -0.36 2.46
C GLY A 177 -15.13 0.96 2.71
N LEU A 178 -16.25 0.94 3.42
CA LEU A 178 -16.98 2.17 3.76
C LEU A 178 -16.12 3.12 4.61
N VAL A 179 -15.41 2.62 5.62
CA VAL A 179 -14.49 3.43 6.45
C VAL A 179 -13.35 3.99 5.60
N ASN A 180 -12.77 3.16 4.72
CA ASN A 180 -11.64 3.54 3.87
C ASN A 180 -11.98 4.65 2.86
N LEU A 181 -13.24 4.77 2.41
CA LEU A 181 -13.69 5.90 1.58
C LEU A 181 -13.52 7.25 2.28
N PHE A 182 -13.62 7.29 3.61
CA PHE A 182 -13.43 8.51 4.39
C PHE A 182 -11.98 8.70 4.82
N VAL A 183 -11.29 7.60 5.16
CA VAL A 183 -9.93 7.65 5.65
C VAL A 183 -9.05 6.55 5.03
N PRO A 184 -8.40 6.85 3.89
CA PRO A 184 -7.56 5.90 3.19
C PRO A 184 -6.20 5.72 3.87
N SER A 185 -6.19 4.90 4.92
CA SER A 185 -5.00 4.62 5.72
C SER A 185 -5.09 3.22 6.34
N GLY A 186 -4.55 2.20 5.68
CA GLY A 186 -4.62 0.83 6.19
C GLY A 186 -4.12 0.66 7.63
N GLY A 187 -2.98 1.28 7.99
CA GLY A 187 -2.46 1.23 9.37
C GLY A 187 -3.33 2.01 10.37
N GLY A 188 -3.85 3.18 9.97
CA GLY A 188 -4.74 3.98 10.79
C GLY A 188 -6.08 3.29 11.02
N GLN A 189 -6.69 2.78 9.96
CA GLN A 189 -7.92 2.00 9.96
C GLN A 189 -7.78 0.75 10.82
N TRP A 190 -6.69 -0.02 10.63
CA TRP A 190 -6.41 -1.18 11.46
C TRP A 190 -6.38 -0.84 12.94
N ALA A 191 -5.74 0.27 13.34
CA ALA A 191 -5.64 0.69 14.73
C ALA A 191 -7.00 1.01 15.40
N VAL A 192 -8.07 1.18 14.61
CA VAL A 192 -9.39 1.54 15.12
C VAL A 192 -10.42 0.43 14.88
N GLN A 193 -10.51 -0.09 13.66
CA GLN A 193 -11.49 -1.11 13.28
C GLN A 193 -10.99 -2.53 13.57
N GLY A 194 -9.69 -2.80 13.43
CA GLY A 194 -9.10 -4.12 13.59
C GLY A 194 -9.41 -4.77 14.95
N PRO A 195 -9.14 -4.11 16.09
CA PRO A 195 -9.45 -4.66 17.42
C PRO A 195 -10.94 -5.00 17.60
N ILE A 196 -11.83 -4.24 16.98
CA ILE A 196 -13.28 -4.42 17.12
C ILE A 196 -13.73 -5.63 16.33
N ALA A 197 -13.24 -5.76 15.09
CA ALA A 197 -13.52 -6.91 14.25
C ALA A 197 -12.96 -8.19 14.90
N VAL A 198 -11.73 -8.15 15.41
CA VAL A 198 -11.11 -9.30 16.10
C VAL A 198 -11.85 -9.69 17.37
N GLU A 199 -12.34 -8.74 18.16
CA GLU A 199 -13.07 -9.07 19.40
C GLU A 199 -14.42 -9.73 19.09
N ALA A 200 -15.19 -9.18 18.15
CA ALA A 200 -16.43 -9.79 17.71
C ALA A 200 -16.21 -11.17 17.05
N ALA A 201 -15.10 -11.35 16.32
CA ALA A 201 -14.70 -12.65 15.80
C ALA A 201 -14.49 -13.70 16.91
N ARG A 202 -13.85 -13.31 18.02
CA ARG A 202 -13.65 -14.19 19.18
C ARG A 202 -14.96 -14.58 19.84
N GLU A 203 -15.88 -13.63 20.00
CA GLU A 203 -17.21 -13.88 20.57
C GLU A 203 -18.01 -14.86 19.70
N LEU A 204 -17.86 -14.78 18.38
CA LEU A 204 -18.51 -15.65 17.41
C LEU A 204 -17.75 -16.96 17.14
N GLY A 205 -16.55 -17.15 17.70
CA GLY A 205 -15.71 -18.33 17.49
C GLY A 205 -15.12 -18.44 16.08
N LEU A 206 -14.91 -17.32 15.40
CA LEU A 206 -14.45 -17.24 14.01
C LEU A 206 -12.91 -17.23 13.90
N PRO A 207 -12.32 -17.83 12.84
CA PRO A 207 -10.90 -17.70 12.51
C PRO A 207 -10.43 -16.24 12.42
N LEU A 208 -9.40 -15.87 13.17
CA LEU A 208 -8.98 -14.47 13.26
C LEU A 208 -8.26 -14.01 11.99
N GLU A 209 -7.48 -14.89 11.38
CA GLU A 209 -6.77 -14.68 10.13
C GLU A 209 -7.70 -14.21 9.01
N GLN A 210 -8.86 -14.87 8.87
CA GLN A 210 -9.86 -14.53 7.87
C GLN A 210 -10.48 -13.15 8.17
N VAL A 211 -10.74 -12.82 9.45
CA VAL A 211 -11.29 -11.49 9.82
C VAL A 211 -10.29 -10.38 9.57
N ILE A 212 -9.02 -10.62 9.91
CA ILE A 212 -7.91 -9.70 9.62
C ILE A 212 -7.88 -9.42 8.11
N MET A 213 -7.93 -10.48 7.30
CA MET A 213 -7.91 -10.35 5.85
C MET A 213 -9.17 -9.70 5.30
N ALA A 214 -10.36 -9.93 5.88
CA ALA A 214 -11.59 -9.26 5.46
C ALA A 214 -11.50 -7.73 5.65
N VAL A 215 -10.93 -7.26 6.77
CA VAL A 215 -10.66 -5.83 6.98
C VAL A 215 -9.66 -5.31 5.93
N ALA A 216 -8.57 -6.05 5.69
CA ALA A 216 -7.56 -5.67 4.70
C ALA A 216 -8.14 -5.61 3.27
N TYR A 217 -8.96 -6.58 2.87
CA TYR A 217 -9.62 -6.59 1.57
C TYR A 217 -10.56 -5.41 1.40
N GLY A 218 -11.32 -5.04 2.44
CA GLY A 218 -12.22 -3.89 2.38
C GLY A 218 -11.47 -2.59 2.15
N ASP A 219 -10.35 -2.39 2.86
CA ASP A 219 -9.43 -1.27 2.64
C ASP A 219 -8.91 -1.26 1.19
N GLN A 220 -8.35 -2.36 0.71
CA GLN A 220 -7.79 -2.45 -0.65
C GLN A 220 -8.85 -2.31 -1.74
N TRP A 221 -10.08 -2.76 -1.49
CA TRP A 221 -11.18 -2.71 -2.44
C TRP A 221 -11.53 -1.29 -2.86
N THR A 222 -11.78 -0.40 -1.90
CA THR A 222 -12.14 0.98 -2.25
C THR A 222 -10.92 1.81 -2.66
N ASN A 223 -9.71 1.38 -2.31
CA ASN A 223 -8.47 1.93 -2.86
C ASN A 223 -8.34 1.69 -4.38
N MET A 224 -9.02 0.68 -4.95
CA MET A 224 -9.04 0.50 -6.40
C MET A 224 -9.70 1.67 -7.12
N LEU A 225 -10.73 2.28 -6.53
CA LEU A 225 -11.42 3.45 -7.07
C LEU A 225 -10.58 4.72 -6.96
N GLN A 226 -9.88 4.87 -5.83
CA GLN A 226 -9.07 6.04 -5.52
C GLN A 226 -7.72 5.99 -6.26
N PRO A 227 -7.42 6.96 -7.13
CA PRO A 227 -6.25 6.89 -8.00
C PRO A 227 -4.93 7.29 -7.31
N PHE A 228 -4.79 7.07 -6.00
CA PHE A 228 -3.56 7.43 -5.26
C PHE A 228 -2.35 6.65 -5.77
N TRP A 229 -2.55 5.37 -6.06
CA TRP A 229 -1.54 4.51 -6.68
C TRP A 229 -1.19 4.96 -8.10
N ALA A 230 -2.09 5.66 -8.79
CA ALA A 230 -1.88 6.15 -10.13
C ALA A 230 -1.20 7.52 -10.18
N LEU A 231 -1.03 8.23 -9.06
CA LEU A 231 -0.49 9.60 -9.05
C LEU A 231 0.86 9.73 -9.78
N PRO A 232 1.84 8.82 -9.63
CA PRO A 232 3.08 8.89 -10.41
C PRO A 232 2.83 8.76 -11.91
N LEU A 233 1.97 7.83 -12.33
CA LEU A 233 1.60 7.63 -13.73
C LEU A 233 0.85 8.84 -14.30
N LEU A 234 -0.06 9.42 -13.52
CA LEU A 234 -0.82 10.62 -13.90
C LEU A 234 0.10 11.84 -14.02
N ALA A 235 1.11 11.95 -13.16
CA ALA A 235 2.12 13.01 -13.24
C ALA A 235 2.96 12.90 -14.54
N ILE A 236 3.30 11.69 -14.97
CA ILE A 236 4.04 11.44 -16.22
C ILE A 236 3.15 11.70 -17.44
N THR A 237 1.92 11.15 -17.44
CA THR A 237 1.02 11.22 -18.60
C THR A 237 0.28 12.55 -18.73
N GLY A 238 0.26 13.37 -17.69
CA GLY A 238 -0.53 14.61 -17.62
C GLY A 238 -2.05 14.38 -17.58
N ILE A 239 -2.50 13.12 -17.50
CA ILE A 239 -3.91 12.75 -17.42
C ILE A 239 -4.46 13.16 -16.05
N LYS A 240 -5.68 13.67 -16.01
CA LYS A 240 -6.32 14.02 -14.74
C LYS A 240 -6.89 12.75 -14.11
N ALA A 241 -6.80 12.64 -12.79
CA ALA A 241 -7.39 11.54 -12.02
C ALA A 241 -8.87 11.23 -12.38
N ARG A 242 -9.66 12.26 -12.68
CA ARG A 242 -11.08 12.10 -13.07
C ARG A 242 -11.26 11.37 -14.41
N ASP A 243 -10.25 11.43 -15.29
CA ASP A 243 -10.32 10.87 -16.64
C ASP A 243 -10.16 9.33 -16.59
N ILE A 244 -9.54 8.79 -15.53
CA ILE A 244 -9.41 7.34 -15.30
C ILE A 244 -10.48 6.76 -14.37
N LEU A 245 -11.31 7.60 -13.75
CA LEU A 245 -12.25 7.19 -12.70
C LEU A 245 -13.28 6.14 -13.19
N GLY A 246 -13.68 6.21 -14.45
CA GLY A 246 -14.58 5.21 -15.05
C GLY A 246 -13.94 3.81 -15.09
N TYR A 247 -12.65 3.72 -15.41
CA TYR A 247 -11.92 2.45 -15.42
C TYR A 247 -11.70 1.93 -14.00
N THR A 248 -11.32 2.80 -13.06
CA THR A 248 -11.09 2.40 -11.67
C THR A 248 -12.39 1.99 -10.96
N ALA A 249 -13.55 2.53 -11.36
CA ALA A 249 -14.84 2.06 -10.89
C ALA A 249 -15.15 0.62 -11.33
N LEU A 250 -14.73 0.23 -12.54
CA LEU A 250 -14.83 -1.16 -12.99
C LEU A 250 -13.87 -2.08 -12.21
N PHE A 251 -12.68 -1.58 -11.85
CA PHE A 251 -11.75 -2.33 -11.00
C PHE A 251 -12.36 -2.57 -9.61
N LEU A 252 -12.96 -1.53 -9.02
CA LEU A 252 -13.71 -1.63 -7.78
C LEU A 252 -14.82 -2.68 -7.89
N LEU A 253 -15.62 -2.67 -8.97
CA LEU A 253 -16.72 -3.61 -9.12
C LEU A 253 -16.21 -5.06 -9.25
N VAL A 254 -15.29 -5.31 -10.19
CA VAL A 254 -14.79 -6.67 -10.47
C VAL A 254 -13.96 -7.20 -9.30
N GLY A 255 -13.08 -6.37 -8.74
CA GLY A 255 -12.29 -6.73 -7.57
C GLY A 255 -13.15 -6.98 -6.35
N GLY A 256 -14.19 -6.16 -6.13
CA GLY A 256 -15.14 -6.33 -5.02
C GLY A 256 -15.93 -7.63 -5.12
N VAL A 257 -16.47 -7.94 -6.30
CA VAL A 257 -17.18 -9.20 -6.54
C VAL A 257 -16.27 -10.40 -6.31
N TRP A 258 -15.02 -10.33 -6.79
CA TRP A 258 -14.04 -11.39 -6.59
C TRP A 258 -13.71 -11.60 -5.11
N MET A 259 -13.33 -10.54 -4.39
CA MET A 259 -12.97 -10.59 -2.97
C MET A 259 -14.15 -11.07 -2.11
N ALA A 260 -15.35 -10.51 -2.32
CA ALA A 260 -16.55 -10.94 -1.60
C ALA A 260 -16.92 -12.39 -1.92
N GLY A 261 -16.77 -12.82 -3.18
CA GLY A 261 -16.99 -14.21 -3.59
C GLY A 261 -16.03 -15.18 -2.90
N CYS A 262 -14.75 -14.84 -2.81
CA CYS A 262 -13.76 -15.64 -2.07
C CYS A 262 -14.09 -15.72 -0.58
N LEU A 263 -14.43 -14.59 0.05
CA LEU A 263 -14.84 -14.54 1.47
C LEU A 263 -16.09 -15.37 1.77
N LEU A 264 -17.03 -15.49 0.83
CA LEU A 264 -18.21 -16.36 0.96
C LEU A 264 -17.88 -17.83 0.70
N PHE A 265 -16.98 -18.12 -0.25
CA PHE A 265 -16.63 -19.49 -0.60
C PHE A 265 -15.88 -20.20 0.54
N TRP A 266 -15.07 -19.45 1.29
CA TRP A 266 -14.25 -19.96 2.39
C TRP A 266 -14.99 -19.96 3.73
N ALA A 267 -16.32 -20.00 3.69
CA ALA A 267 -17.21 -19.84 4.85
C ALA A 267 -16.70 -20.55 6.12
N TRP A 268 -16.61 -19.69 7.13
CA TRP A 268 -16.20 -19.76 8.53
C TRP A 268 -16.68 -20.97 9.34
#